data_AF-A0A0D5XSQ4-F1
#
_entry.id   AF-A0A0D5XSQ4-F1
#
_cell.length_a   1.000
_cell.length_b   1.000
_cell.length_c   1.000
_cell.angle_alpha   90.00
_cell.angle_beta   90.00
_cell.angle_gamma   90.00
#
_symmetry.space_group_name_H-M   'P 1'
#
loop_
_entity.id
_entity.type
_entity.pdbx_description
1 polymer ?
#
loop_
_entity_poly.entity_id
_entity_poly.type
_entity_poly.pdbx_seq_one_letter_code
_entity_poly.pdbx_strand_id
1 'polypeptide(L)'
;MLGALLGQALDRRLQLHNWAQVRERLGGRPALRNDELLFVLLGRLAKSDGRVVDGHIQQARLEMRSLDMSEAAQRRAIAAFNRGKSGNDRLRGYLRRLSTQPHAAEGVLRACWRMVWADGRASAAERELILLWGKWLGWTTQQVQALAADYEPNKRPLTSSAAYQEALRLLGVSATSEPSQIKRAYRRLLSRHHPDKIAGSGASQLQVREATEKTRELHSAYALIRERRDFR
;
A
#
# COMPACT_ATOMS: atom_id res chain seq x y z
N MET A 1 -22.39 -44.07 -33.91
CA MET A 1 -23.51 -43.29 -33.32
C MET A 1 -23.90 -43.80 -31.92
N LEU A 2 -22.93 -44.03 -31.02
CA LEU A 2 -23.19 -44.46 -29.63
C LEU A 2 -22.70 -43.46 -28.58
N GLY A 3 -21.92 -42.44 -28.98
CA GLY A 3 -21.46 -41.37 -28.08
C GLY A 3 -22.47 -40.26 -27.81
N ALA A 4 -23.46 -40.06 -28.69
CA ALA A 4 -24.46 -38.99 -28.54
C ALA A 4 -25.57 -39.32 -27.52
N LEU A 5 -25.88 -40.60 -27.32
CA LEU A 5 -26.96 -41.05 -26.43
C LEU A 5 -26.53 -41.14 -24.95
N LEU A 6 -25.24 -41.36 -24.68
CA LEU A 6 -24.68 -41.31 -23.33
C LEU A 6 -24.60 -39.87 -22.78
N GLY A 7 -24.47 -38.88 -23.67
CA GLY A 7 -24.49 -37.46 -23.28
C GLY A 7 -25.87 -36.99 -22.80
N GLN A 8 -26.96 -37.40 -23.46
CA GLN A 8 -28.31 -36.90 -23.14
C GLN A 8 -28.96 -37.59 -21.94
N ALA A 9 -28.57 -38.83 -21.61
CA ALA A 9 -29.12 -39.55 -20.45
C ALA A 9 -28.51 -39.07 -19.12
N LEU A 10 -27.24 -38.65 -19.12
CA LEU A 10 -26.59 -38.08 -17.93
C LEU A 10 -27.08 -36.64 -17.66
N ASP A 11 -27.43 -35.91 -18.72
CA ASP A 11 -27.85 -34.50 -18.68
C ASP A 11 -29.24 -34.28 -18.04
N ARG A 12 -30.11 -35.31 -18.07
CA ARG A 12 -31.46 -35.22 -17.49
C ARG A 12 -31.53 -35.55 -16.00
N ARG A 13 -30.47 -36.08 -15.38
CA ARG A 13 -30.44 -36.40 -13.93
C ARG A 13 -29.55 -35.49 -13.10
N LEU A 14 -28.78 -34.60 -13.72
CA LEU A 14 -27.89 -33.67 -13.03
C LEU A 14 -28.18 -32.26 -13.53
N GLN A 15 -29.15 -31.61 -12.89
CA GLN A 15 -29.46 -30.18 -13.09
C GLN A 15 -28.16 -29.36 -13.18
N LEU A 16 -27.88 -28.86 -14.40
CA LEU A 16 -26.65 -28.17 -14.79
C LEU A 16 -26.49 -26.76 -14.17
N HIS A 17 -26.71 -26.62 -12.87
CA HIS A 17 -26.33 -25.42 -12.10
C HIS A 17 -25.13 -25.67 -11.17
N ASN A 18 -24.61 -26.90 -11.13
CA ASN A 18 -23.65 -27.33 -10.11
C ASN A 18 -22.24 -27.64 -10.65
N TRP A 19 -22.01 -27.65 -11.96
CA TRP A 19 -20.67 -27.97 -12.52
C TRP A 19 -19.61 -26.91 -12.22
N ALA A 20 -20.00 -25.64 -12.11
CA ALA A 20 -19.11 -24.56 -11.67
C ALA A 20 -18.68 -24.74 -10.20
N GLN A 21 -19.61 -25.16 -9.33
CA GLN A 21 -19.36 -25.44 -7.91
C GLN A 21 -18.59 -26.75 -7.68
N VAL A 22 -18.83 -27.77 -8.49
CA VAL A 22 -18.07 -29.03 -8.48
C VAL A 22 -16.62 -28.78 -8.91
N ARG A 23 -16.39 -27.89 -9.90
CA ARG A 23 -15.04 -27.48 -10.28
C ARG A 23 -14.35 -26.61 -9.21
N GLU A 24 -15.09 -25.81 -8.45
CA GLU A 24 -14.57 -25.11 -7.25
C GLU A 24 -14.21 -26.07 -6.11
N ARG A 25 -14.93 -27.19 -5.94
CA ARG A 25 -14.61 -28.22 -4.95
C ARG A 25 -13.46 -29.13 -5.35
N LEU A 26 -13.32 -29.44 -6.64
CA LEU A 26 -12.25 -30.29 -7.17
C LEU A 26 -10.94 -29.52 -7.41
N GLY A 27 -11.00 -28.19 -7.55
CA GLY A 27 -9.85 -27.29 -7.69
C GLY A 27 -9.35 -26.69 -6.38
N GLY A 28 -9.28 -27.50 -5.32
CA GLY A 28 -8.59 -27.27 -4.04
C GLY A 28 -8.21 -25.84 -3.65
N ARG A 29 -9.20 -25.03 -3.27
CA ARG A 29 -9.13 -23.97 -2.23
C ARG A 29 -10.53 -23.35 -2.11
N PRO A 30 -11.07 -23.16 -0.88
CA PRO A 30 -12.40 -22.55 -0.71
C PRO A 30 -12.45 -21.18 -1.39
N ALA A 31 -13.58 -20.86 -2.02
CA ALA A 31 -13.78 -19.56 -2.65
C ALA A 31 -13.52 -18.45 -1.63
N LEU A 32 -12.54 -17.58 -1.93
CA LEU A 32 -12.25 -16.40 -1.12
C LEU A 32 -13.53 -15.59 -0.93
N ARG A 33 -13.92 -15.39 0.33
CA ARG A 33 -14.96 -14.42 0.66
C ARG A 33 -14.44 -13.00 0.42
N ASN A 34 -15.35 -12.05 0.19
CA ASN A 34 -14.97 -10.66 -0.11
C ASN A 34 -14.16 -10.02 1.02
N ASP A 35 -14.48 -10.33 2.28
CA ASP A 35 -13.74 -9.89 3.47
C ASP A 35 -12.31 -10.45 3.49
N GLU A 36 -12.12 -11.74 3.16
CA GLU A 36 -10.80 -12.37 3.10
C GLU A 36 -9.93 -11.87 1.94
N LEU A 37 -10.55 -11.55 0.80
CA LEU A 37 -9.83 -11.02 -0.36
C LEU A 37 -9.08 -9.74 0.01
N LEU A 38 -9.73 -8.82 0.71
CA LEU A 38 -9.09 -7.59 1.17
C LEU A 38 -7.81 -7.91 1.95
N PHE A 39 -7.90 -8.75 2.97
CA PHE A 39 -6.74 -9.02 3.83
C PHE A 39 -5.61 -9.75 3.09
N VAL A 40 -5.89 -10.56 2.08
CA VAL A 40 -4.86 -11.12 1.19
C VAL A 40 -4.11 -10.03 0.43
N LEU A 41 -4.82 -9.03 -0.09
CA LEU A 41 -4.20 -7.88 -0.78
C LEU A 41 -3.32 -7.09 0.18
N LEU A 42 -3.86 -6.78 1.37
CA LEU A 42 -3.16 -6.05 2.41
C LEU A 42 -1.88 -6.77 2.86
N GLY A 43 -1.94 -8.09 3.05
CA GLY A 43 -0.77 -8.90 3.40
C GLY A 43 0.29 -8.94 2.30
N ARG A 44 -0.13 -8.90 1.03
CA ARG A 44 0.79 -8.82 -0.10
C ARG A 44 1.48 -7.47 -0.19
N LEU A 45 0.74 -6.36 0.00
CA LEU A 45 1.31 -5.01 0.07
C LEU A 45 2.33 -4.92 1.20
N ALA A 46 1.94 -5.31 2.41
CA ALA A 46 2.76 -5.22 3.61
C ALA A 46 4.09 -6.00 3.52
N LYS A 47 4.18 -7.01 2.64
CA LYS A 47 5.38 -7.82 2.42
C LYS A 47 6.18 -7.42 1.16
N SER A 48 5.61 -6.60 0.28
CA SER A 48 6.20 -6.28 -1.03
C SER A 48 7.61 -5.68 -0.92
N ASP A 49 7.84 -4.81 0.07
CA ASP A 49 9.13 -4.18 0.38
C ASP A 49 10.04 -5.04 1.30
N GLY A 50 9.81 -6.36 1.32
CA GLY A 50 10.68 -7.35 1.97
C GLY A 50 10.44 -7.58 3.46
N ARG A 51 9.77 -6.67 4.19
CA ARG A 51 9.38 -6.91 5.60
C ARG A 51 8.05 -6.26 5.95
N VAL A 52 7.27 -6.95 6.78
CA VAL A 52 6.09 -6.38 7.43
C VAL A 52 6.57 -5.62 8.66
N VAL A 53 6.12 -4.38 8.83
CA VAL A 53 6.44 -3.53 10.00
C VAL A 53 5.17 -3.27 10.81
N ASP A 54 5.33 -2.64 11.97
CA ASP A 54 4.24 -2.47 12.94
C ASP A 54 3.09 -1.61 12.41
N GLY A 55 3.36 -0.58 11.59
CA GLY A 55 2.32 0.25 10.97
C GLY A 55 1.36 -0.59 10.11
N HIS A 56 1.88 -1.50 9.28
CA HIS A 56 1.04 -2.43 8.52
C HIS A 56 0.12 -3.28 9.41
N ILE A 57 0.62 -3.78 10.55
CA ILE A 57 -0.17 -4.60 11.47
C ILE A 57 -1.27 -3.77 12.14
N GLN A 58 -0.93 -2.54 12.58
CA GLN A 58 -1.94 -1.65 13.17
C GLN A 58 -2.99 -1.23 12.14
N GLN A 59 -2.59 -0.95 10.90
CA GLN A 59 -3.54 -0.61 9.85
C GLN A 59 -4.47 -1.79 9.54
N ALA A 60 -3.96 -3.02 9.46
CA ALA A 60 -4.81 -4.20 9.26
C ALA A 60 -5.83 -4.37 10.40
N ARG A 61 -5.46 -4.09 11.66
CA ARG A 61 -6.38 -4.09 12.81
C ARG A 61 -7.42 -2.97 12.74
N LEU A 62 -7.05 -1.79 12.21
CA LEU A 62 -8.00 -0.71 11.97
C LEU A 62 -9.04 -1.10 10.91
N GLU A 63 -8.63 -1.74 9.82
CA GLU A 63 -9.56 -2.24 8.81
C GLU A 63 -10.54 -3.27 9.41
N MET A 64 -10.04 -4.23 10.21
CA MET A 64 -10.90 -5.22 10.89
C MET A 64 -11.95 -4.56 11.79
N ARG A 65 -11.57 -3.50 12.52
CA ARG A 65 -12.50 -2.72 13.36
C ARG A 65 -13.51 -1.94 12.51
N SER A 66 -13.07 -1.30 11.44
CA SER A 66 -13.95 -0.51 10.56
C SER A 66 -15.00 -1.35 9.85
N LEU A 67 -14.70 -2.62 9.60
CA LEU A 67 -15.60 -3.60 9.00
C LEU A 67 -16.48 -4.32 10.02
N ASP A 68 -16.41 -3.94 11.30
CA ASP A 68 -17.14 -4.55 12.42
C ASP A 68 -17.02 -6.08 12.45
N MET A 69 -15.79 -6.59 12.26
CA MET A 69 -15.56 -8.02 12.15
C MET A 69 -15.69 -8.73 13.49
N SER A 70 -16.54 -9.77 13.55
CA SER A 70 -16.59 -10.70 14.67
C SER A 70 -15.25 -11.43 14.87
N GLU A 71 -15.00 -12.00 16.06
CA GLU A 71 -13.75 -12.72 16.34
C GLU A 71 -13.45 -13.84 15.33
N ALA A 72 -14.47 -14.60 14.93
CA ALA A 72 -14.31 -15.67 13.95
C ALA A 72 -13.91 -15.09 12.57
N ALA A 73 -14.48 -13.95 12.18
CA ALA A 73 -14.11 -13.26 10.96
C ALA A 73 -12.68 -12.67 11.05
N GLN A 74 -12.29 -12.10 12.19
CA GLN A 74 -10.93 -11.61 12.42
C GLN A 74 -9.89 -12.73 12.30
N ARG A 75 -10.15 -13.93 12.84
CA ARG A 75 -9.25 -15.08 12.68
C ARG A 75 -9.06 -15.46 11.22
N ARG A 76 -10.13 -15.46 10.42
CA ARG A 76 -10.06 -15.68 8.96
C ARG A 76 -9.27 -14.57 8.25
N ALA A 77 -9.50 -13.31 8.62
CA ALA A 77 -8.78 -12.16 8.09
C ALA A 77 -7.26 -12.23 8.39
N ILE A 78 -6.87 -12.63 9.60
CA ILE A 78 -5.47 -12.84 9.98
C ILE A 78 -4.85 -13.96 9.13
N ALA A 79 -5.54 -15.09 8.96
CA ALA A 79 -5.06 -16.17 8.10
C ALA A 79 -4.92 -15.73 6.63
N ALA A 80 -5.90 -14.96 6.14
CA ALA A 80 -5.91 -14.38 4.80
C ALA A 80 -4.75 -13.40 4.58
N PHE A 81 -4.49 -12.50 5.53
CA PHE A 81 -3.34 -11.61 5.54
C PHE A 81 -2.03 -12.39 5.49
N ASN A 82 -1.89 -13.40 6.36
CA ASN A 82 -0.69 -14.23 6.40
C ASN A 82 -0.45 -14.96 5.08
N ARG A 83 -1.51 -15.44 4.43
CA ARG A 83 -1.44 -16.07 3.11
C ARG A 83 -1.00 -15.10 2.01
N GLY A 84 -1.53 -13.87 2.04
CA GLY A 84 -1.20 -12.81 1.09
C GLY A 84 0.28 -12.46 1.01
N LYS A 85 0.99 -12.54 2.15
CA LYS A 85 2.45 -12.33 2.24
C LYS A 85 3.27 -13.23 1.32
N SER A 86 2.74 -14.40 0.94
CA SER A 86 3.44 -15.35 0.06
C SER A 86 3.42 -14.95 -1.41
N GLY A 87 2.52 -14.06 -1.84
CA GLY A 87 2.41 -13.66 -3.24
C GLY A 87 1.77 -14.70 -4.19
N ASN A 88 1.49 -15.91 -3.72
CA ASN A 88 1.13 -17.05 -4.58
C ASN A 88 -0.34 -17.10 -5.03
N ASP A 89 -1.22 -16.25 -4.48
CA ASP A 89 -2.63 -16.24 -4.86
C ASP A 89 -2.87 -15.66 -6.27
N ARG A 90 -3.70 -16.35 -7.04
CA ARG A 90 -4.23 -15.89 -8.35
C ARG A 90 -5.40 -14.93 -8.14
N LEU A 91 -5.09 -13.66 -7.87
CA LEU A 91 -6.09 -12.65 -7.48
C LEU A 91 -7.00 -12.15 -8.60
N ARG A 92 -6.54 -12.21 -9.85
CA ARG A 92 -7.25 -11.61 -11.01
C ARG A 92 -8.70 -12.07 -11.14
N GLY A 93 -8.98 -13.36 -10.93
CA GLY A 93 -10.34 -13.90 -11.03
C GLY A 93 -11.28 -13.35 -9.96
N TYR A 94 -10.78 -13.23 -8.72
CA TYR A 94 -11.54 -12.68 -7.59
C TYR A 94 -11.83 -11.19 -7.77
N LEU A 95 -10.82 -10.41 -8.18
CA LEU A 95 -10.96 -8.98 -8.42
C LEU A 95 -11.90 -8.67 -9.60
N ARG A 96 -11.86 -9.47 -10.68
CA ARG A 96 -12.83 -9.34 -11.79
C ARG A 96 -14.26 -9.69 -11.41
N ARG A 97 -14.50 -10.48 -10.36
CA ARG A 97 -15.86 -10.67 -9.84
C ARG A 97 -16.29 -9.48 -9.00
N LEU A 98 -15.38 -8.96 -8.17
CA LEU A 98 -15.63 -7.79 -7.34
C LEU A 98 -15.87 -6.51 -8.16
N SER A 99 -15.37 -6.42 -9.40
CA SER A 99 -15.62 -5.27 -10.29
C SER A 99 -17.10 -5.00 -10.58
N THR A 100 -17.98 -6.00 -10.38
CA THR A 100 -19.44 -5.83 -10.50
C THR A 100 -20.06 -5.07 -9.33
N GLN A 101 -19.29 -4.83 -8.26
CA GLN A 101 -19.71 -4.14 -7.04
C GLN A 101 -18.82 -2.90 -6.83
N PRO A 102 -19.13 -1.77 -7.50
CA PRO A 102 -18.22 -0.62 -7.59
C PRO A 102 -17.86 -0.02 -6.23
N HIS A 103 -18.82 0.09 -5.30
CA HIS A 103 -18.56 0.59 -3.95
C HIS A 103 -17.62 -0.33 -3.16
N ALA A 104 -17.77 -1.65 -3.29
CA ALA A 104 -16.88 -2.60 -2.62
C ALA A 104 -15.47 -2.59 -3.24
N ALA A 105 -15.38 -2.47 -4.58
CA ALA A 105 -14.12 -2.32 -5.29
C ALA A 105 -13.36 -1.05 -4.87
N GLU A 106 -14.06 0.08 -4.76
CA GLU A 106 -13.49 1.33 -4.26
C GLU A 106 -13.01 1.19 -2.81
N GLY A 107 -13.82 0.58 -1.93
CA GLY A 107 -13.46 0.32 -0.54
C GLY A 107 -12.16 -0.48 -0.40
N VAL A 108 -11.99 -1.51 -1.25
CA VAL A 108 -10.74 -2.29 -1.31
C VAL A 108 -9.55 -1.44 -1.74
N LEU A 109 -9.68 -0.63 -2.79
CA LEU A 109 -8.60 0.25 -3.25
C LEU A 109 -8.21 1.29 -2.18
N ARG A 110 -9.19 1.88 -1.51
CA ARG A 110 -8.96 2.84 -0.41
C ARG A 110 -8.24 2.18 0.77
N ALA A 111 -8.62 0.97 1.16
CA ALA A 111 -7.93 0.21 2.20
C ALA A 111 -6.49 -0.14 1.79
N CYS A 112 -6.26 -0.48 0.52
CA CYS A 112 -4.91 -0.67 -0.02
C CYS A 112 -4.06 0.60 0.08
N TRP A 113 -4.62 1.77 -0.25
CA TRP A 113 -3.93 3.05 -0.10
C TRP A 113 -3.60 3.38 1.35
N ARG A 114 -4.53 3.18 2.29
CA ARG A 114 -4.23 3.34 3.72
C ARG A 114 -3.13 2.41 4.22
N MET A 115 -3.09 1.17 3.72
CA MET A 115 -2.05 0.19 4.07
C MET A 115 -0.67 0.65 3.64
N VAL A 116 -0.49 1.08 2.39
CA VAL A 116 0.83 1.52 1.90
C VAL A 116 1.27 2.82 2.56
N TRP A 117 0.34 3.65 3.02
CA TRP A 117 0.68 4.88 3.74
C TRP A 117 0.80 4.70 5.26
N ALA A 118 0.57 3.49 5.80
CA ALA A 118 0.58 3.23 7.25
C ALA A 118 1.92 3.60 7.91
N ASP A 119 3.02 3.46 7.17
CA ASP A 119 4.37 3.81 7.60
C ASP A 119 4.89 5.10 6.93
N GLY A 120 3.98 5.93 6.42
CA GLY A 120 4.29 7.26 5.91
C GLY A 120 4.82 7.32 4.48
N ARG A 121 4.97 6.18 3.79
CA ARG A 121 5.54 6.12 2.43
C ARG A 121 4.96 4.97 1.61
N ALA A 122 4.52 5.26 0.37
CA ALA A 122 4.13 4.23 -0.59
C ALA A 122 5.22 4.02 -1.65
N SER A 123 5.78 2.81 -1.71
CA SER A 123 6.86 2.41 -2.63
C SER A 123 6.37 2.31 -4.08
N ALA A 124 7.29 2.30 -5.06
CA ALA A 124 6.93 2.14 -6.47
C ALA A 124 6.26 0.78 -6.74
N ALA A 125 6.80 -0.30 -6.16
CA ALA A 125 6.26 -1.65 -6.31
C ALA A 125 4.85 -1.79 -5.72
N GLU A 126 4.61 -1.17 -4.56
CA GLU A 126 3.28 -1.13 -3.93
C GLU A 126 2.27 -0.38 -4.80
N ARG A 127 2.66 0.77 -5.34
CA ARG A 127 1.81 1.55 -6.26
C ARG A 127 1.48 0.75 -7.51
N GLU A 128 2.45 0.07 -8.11
CA GLU A 128 2.24 -0.80 -9.27
C GLU A 128 1.23 -1.92 -8.99
N LEU A 129 1.29 -2.54 -7.80
CA LEU A 129 0.31 -3.55 -7.38
C LEU A 129 -1.10 -2.96 -7.28
N ILE A 130 -1.26 -1.80 -6.64
CA ILE A 130 -2.58 -1.14 -6.50
C ILE A 130 -3.14 -0.77 -7.88
N LEU A 131 -2.31 -0.24 -8.79
CA LEU A 131 -2.72 0.10 -10.15
C LEU A 131 -3.13 -1.15 -10.95
N LEU A 132 -2.37 -2.24 -10.82
CA LEU A 132 -2.69 -3.52 -11.45
C LEU A 132 -4.03 -4.07 -10.95
N TRP A 133 -4.29 -4.00 -9.64
CA TRP A 133 -5.56 -4.43 -9.06
C TRP A 133 -6.70 -3.51 -9.47
N GLY A 134 -6.48 -2.20 -9.54
CA GLY A 134 -7.42 -1.23 -10.09
C GLY A 134 -7.87 -1.61 -11.50
N LYS A 135 -6.91 -1.94 -12.38
CA LYS A 135 -7.21 -2.43 -13.73
C LYS A 135 -8.08 -3.69 -13.72
N TRP A 136 -7.81 -4.63 -12.83
CA TRP A 136 -8.63 -5.86 -12.71
C TRP A 136 -10.01 -5.60 -12.09
N LEU A 137 -10.14 -4.55 -11.28
CA LEU A 137 -11.41 -4.06 -10.73
C LEU A 137 -12.19 -3.19 -11.72
N GLY A 138 -11.66 -2.92 -12.92
CA GLY A 138 -12.31 -2.10 -13.94
C GLY A 138 -12.09 -0.59 -13.79
N TRP A 139 -11.15 -0.16 -12.95
CA TRP A 139 -10.80 1.23 -12.73
C TRP A 139 -9.64 1.68 -13.61
N THR A 140 -9.66 2.93 -14.05
CA THR A 140 -8.53 3.53 -14.76
C THR A 140 -7.39 3.89 -13.80
N THR A 141 -6.17 3.97 -14.33
CA THR A 141 -4.99 4.42 -13.56
C THR A 141 -5.25 5.77 -12.89
N GLN A 142 -5.87 6.71 -13.60
CA GLN A 142 -6.16 8.05 -13.08
C GLN A 142 -7.13 8.00 -11.89
N GLN A 143 -8.21 7.21 -11.98
CA GLN A 143 -9.16 7.06 -10.88
C GLN A 143 -8.49 6.45 -9.65
N VAL A 144 -7.67 5.41 -9.84
CA VAL A 144 -6.98 4.75 -8.71
C VAL A 144 -5.95 5.69 -8.07
N GLN A 145 -5.24 6.50 -8.85
CA GLN A 145 -4.31 7.50 -8.33
C GLN A 145 -5.00 8.64 -7.60
N ALA A 146 -6.18 9.07 -8.05
CA ALA A 146 -6.95 10.11 -7.37
C ALA A 146 -7.29 9.71 -5.92
N LEU A 147 -7.59 8.43 -5.68
CA LEU A 147 -7.82 7.90 -4.33
C LEU A 147 -6.61 8.04 -3.41
N ALA A 148 -5.39 8.05 -3.94
CA ALA A 148 -4.17 8.13 -3.14
C ALA A 148 -4.02 9.48 -2.42
N ALA A 149 -4.58 10.55 -3.00
CA ALA A 149 -4.47 11.90 -2.47
C ALA A 149 -5.11 12.06 -1.09
N ASP A 150 -6.17 11.29 -0.80
CA ASP A 150 -6.88 11.31 0.48
C ASP A 150 -6.06 10.72 1.63
N TYR A 151 -5.03 9.92 1.32
CA TYR A 151 -4.30 9.11 2.30
C TYR A 151 -2.80 9.41 2.35
N GLU A 152 -2.27 10.21 1.41
CA GLU A 152 -0.89 10.65 1.44
C GLU A 152 -0.66 11.53 2.70
N PRO A 153 0.22 11.12 3.64
CA PRO A 153 0.48 11.87 4.86
C PRO A 153 0.96 13.28 4.50
N ASN A 154 0.18 14.28 4.89
CA ASN A 154 0.47 15.70 4.74
C ASN A 154 1.07 16.10 3.37
N LYS A 155 0.29 15.92 2.31
CA LYS A 155 0.17 17.01 1.34
C LYS A 155 -1.06 17.84 1.67
N ARG A 156 -1.00 18.61 2.77
CA ARG A 156 -1.61 19.93 2.67
C ARG A 156 -0.93 20.57 1.45
N PRO A 157 -1.65 21.08 0.45
CA PRO A 157 -1.05 21.97 -0.51
C PRO A 157 -0.62 23.20 0.29
N LEU A 158 0.57 23.12 0.89
CA LEU A 158 1.22 24.25 1.47
C LEU A 158 1.38 25.20 0.28
N THR A 159 0.75 26.37 0.35
CA THR A 159 1.10 27.46 -0.55
C THR A 159 2.63 27.55 -0.59
N SER A 160 3.22 27.95 -1.72
CA SER A 160 4.68 28.03 -1.86
C SER A 160 5.36 28.76 -0.67
N SER A 161 4.65 29.70 -0.04
CA SER A 161 5.05 30.36 1.22
C SER A 161 5.13 29.42 2.43
N ALA A 162 4.10 28.62 2.70
CA ALA A 162 4.06 27.71 3.85
C ALA A 162 5.05 26.54 3.71
N ALA A 163 5.26 26.04 2.48
CA ALA A 163 6.26 25.01 2.19
C ALA A 163 7.68 25.53 2.47
N TYR A 164 7.93 26.78 2.11
CA TYR A 164 9.20 27.45 2.37
C TYR A 164 9.43 27.67 3.87
N GLN A 165 8.41 28.08 4.62
CA GLN A 165 8.51 28.22 6.09
C GLN A 165 8.81 26.89 6.78
N GLU A 166 8.18 25.80 6.35
CA GLU A 166 8.46 24.47 6.90
C GLU A 166 9.88 24.00 6.56
N ALA A 167 10.38 24.26 5.35
CA ALA A 167 11.76 23.97 4.98
C ALA A 167 12.77 24.72 5.87
N LEU A 168 12.52 26.01 6.15
CA LEU A 168 13.34 26.81 7.07
C LEU A 168 13.33 26.20 8.48
N ARG A 169 12.15 25.82 8.99
CA ARG A 169 11.99 25.18 10.30
C ARG A 169 12.73 23.84 10.37
N LEU A 170 12.66 23.02 9.33
CA LEU A 170 13.32 21.72 9.25
C LEU A 170 14.85 21.84 9.37
N LEU A 171 15.44 22.86 8.72
CA LEU A 171 16.87 23.15 8.82
C LEU A 171 17.25 23.91 10.10
N GLY A 172 16.26 24.39 10.86
CA GLY A 172 16.47 25.21 12.05
C GLY A 172 17.07 26.58 11.72
N VAL A 173 16.68 27.15 10.58
CA VAL A 173 17.15 28.47 10.10
C VAL A 173 15.98 29.42 9.89
N SER A 174 16.26 30.72 9.88
CA SER A 174 15.27 31.77 9.65
C SER A 174 15.26 32.25 8.20
N ALA A 175 14.21 32.98 7.82
CA ALA A 175 14.17 33.73 6.56
C ALA A 175 15.15 34.92 6.52
N THR A 176 15.97 35.14 7.54
CA THR A 176 17.03 36.16 7.53
C THR A 176 18.41 35.53 7.69
N SER A 177 18.50 34.20 7.71
CA SER A 177 19.77 33.50 7.85
C SER A 177 20.63 33.65 6.60
N GLU A 178 21.93 33.84 6.82
CA GLU A 178 22.90 33.97 5.74
C GLU A 178 23.08 32.64 4.99
N PRO A 179 23.38 32.65 3.67
CA PRO A 179 23.58 31.43 2.89
C PRO A 179 24.63 30.47 3.50
N SER A 180 25.68 31.01 4.11
CA SER A 180 26.72 30.23 4.80
C SER A 180 26.17 29.47 6.03
N GLN A 181 25.26 30.08 6.78
CA GLN A 181 24.59 29.47 7.93
C GLN A 181 23.64 28.36 7.49
N ILE A 182 22.87 28.58 6.41
CA ILE A 182 21.97 27.58 5.82
C ILE A 182 22.77 26.35 5.37
N LYS A 183 23.85 26.54 4.62
CA LYS A 183 24.75 25.45 4.19
C LYS A 183 25.35 24.70 5.37
N ARG A 184 25.77 25.40 6.42
CA ARG A 184 26.34 24.79 7.63
C ARG A 184 25.30 23.96 8.39
N ALA A 185 24.09 24.48 8.57
CA ALA A 185 22.99 23.77 9.22
C ALA A 185 22.61 22.50 8.46
N TYR A 186 22.49 22.59 7.14
CA TYR A 186 22.25 21.47 6.23
C TYR A 186 23.30 20.38 6.36
N ARG A 187 24.60 20.71 6.20
CA ARG A 187 25.70 19.72 6.32
C ARG A 187 25.73 19.04 7.69
N ARG A 188 25.48 19.80 8.75
CA ARG A 188 25.41 19.27 10.13
C ARG A 188 24.27 18.26 10.28
N LEU A 189 23.08 18.59 9.78
CA LEU A 189 21.91 17.70 9.86
C LEU A 189 22.10 16.45 9.00
N LEU A 190 22.62 16.60 7.78
CA LEU A 190 22.97 15.45 6.92
C LEU A 190 23.96 14.50 7.60
N SER A 191 25.04 15.03 8.18
CA SER A 191 26.05 14.20 8.84
C SER A 191 25.48 13.45 10.07
N ARG A 192 24.51 14.04 10.78
CA ARG A 192 23.83 13.41 11.92
C ARG A 192 22.90 12.28 11.48
N HIS A 193 22.22 12.43 10.35
CA HIS A 193 21.24 11.48 9.85
C HIS A 193 21.77 10.60 8.70
N HIS A 194 23.08 10.54 8.49
CA HIS A 194 23.64 9.77 7.37
C HIS A 194 23.40 8.27 7.57
N PRO A 195 22.72 7.58 6.64
CA PRO A 195 22.31 6.19 6.83
C PRO A 195 23.50 5.26 7.06
N ASP A 196 24.60 5.42 6.32
CA ASP A 196 25.81 4.58 6.49
C ASP A 196 26.44 4.74 7.87
N LYS A 197 26.44 5.97 8.42
CA LYS A 197 27.00 6.23 9.75
C LYS A 197 26.14 5.61 10.84
N ILE A 198 24.82 5.69 10.68
CA ILE A 198 23.85 5.07 11.59
C ILE A 198 23.93 3.54 11.49
N ALA A 199 24.06 2.99 10.29
CA ALA A 199 24.24 1.55 10.09
C ALA A 199 25.55 1.04 10.73
N GLY A 200 26.65 1.78 10.56
CA GLY A 200 27.96 1.44 11.14
C GLY A 200 28.03 1.50 12.67
N SER A 201 27.09 2.17 13.34
CA SER A 201 27.01 2.25 14.80
C SER A 201 26.20 1.12 15.45
N GLY A 202 25.84 0.07 14.70
CA GLY A 202 25.04 -1.06 15.21
C GLY A 202 23.55 -0.74 15.34
N ALA A 203 23.05 0.27 14.62
CA ALA A 203 21.64 0.63 14.67
C ALA A 203 20.73 -0.43 14.00
N SER A 204 19.50 -0.51 14.46
CA SER A 204 18.47 -1.35 13.87
C SER A 204 18.15 -0.92 12.42
N GLN A 205 17.64 -1.85 11.61
CA GLN A 205 17.19 -1.51 10.26
C GLN A 205 16.07 -0.45 10.23
N LEU A 206 15.29 -0.29 11.31
CA LEU A 206 14.31 0.78 11.43
C LEU A 206 14.99 2.14 11.50
N GLN A 207 15.99 2.29 12.37
CA GLN A 207 16.76 3.53 12.54
C GLN A 207 17.52 3.92 11.26
N VAL A 208 18.07 2.95 10.52
CA VAL A 208 18.72 3.22 9.22
C VAL A 208 17.71 3.76 8.19
N ARG A 209 16.47 3.23 8.19
CA ARG A 209 15.40 3.72 7.33
C ARG A 209 14.96 5.14 7.72
N GLU A 210 14.77 5.41 9.01
CA GLU A 210 14.45 6.75 9.51
C GLU A 210 15.54 7.78 9.14
N ALA A 211 16.81 7.38 9.25
CA ALA A 211 17.95 8.20 8.85
C ALA A 211 17.93 8.53 7.34
N THR A 212 17.61 7.54 6.52
CA THR A 212 17.46 7.69 5.06
C THR A 212 16.33 8.65 4.71
N GLU A 213 15.17 8.50 5.35
CA GLU A 213 14.02 9.39 5.18
C GLU A 213 14.35 10.81 5.58
N LYS A 214 14.99 10.99 6.74
CA LYS A 214 15.40 12.31 7.22
C LYS A 214 16.37 12.98 6.27
N THR A 215 17.33 12.24 5.74
CA THR A 215 18.28 12.71 4.74
C THR A 215 17.55 13.20 3.47
N ARG A 216 16.53 12.47 3.01
CA ARG A 216 15.71 12.88 1.85
C ARG A 216 14.92 14.16 2.11
N GLU A 217 14.29 14.28 3.28
CA GLU A 217 13.58 15.50 3.70
C GLU A 217 14.53 16.71 3.72
N LEU A 218 15.72 16.54 4.27
CA LEU A 218 16.75 17.58 4.35
C LEU A 218 17.22 18.02 2.96
N HIS A 219 17.39 17.08 2.02
CA HIS A 219 17.70 17.41 0.62
C HIS A 219 16.59 18.24 -0.02
N SER A 220 15.33 17.82 0.14
CA SER A 220 14.17 18.51 -0.42
C SER A 220 14.04 19.93 0.13
N ALA A 221 14.18 20.10 1.46
CA ALA A 221 14.10 21.40 2.10
C ALA A 221 15.24 22.33 1.67
N TYR A 222 16.48 21.82 1.60
CA TYR A 222 17.62 22.59 1.15
C TYR A 222 17.48 23.03 -0.31
N ALA A 223 17.02 22.13 -1.19
CA ALA A 223 16.77 22.45 -2.60
C ALA A 223 15.74 23.60 -2.74
N LEU A 224 14.62 23.52 -2.02
CA LEU A 224 13.57 24.55 -2.04
C LEU A 224 14.09 25.91 -1.52
N ILE A 225 14.87 25.92 -0.45
CA ILE A 225 15.43 27.17 0.09
C ILE A 225 16.44 27.76 -0.88
N ARG A 226 17.30 26.91 -1.46
CA ARG A 226 18.31 27.32 -2.43
C ARG A 226 17.69 27.93 -3.68
N GLU A 227 16.64 27.31 -4.21
CA GLU A 227 15.89 27.81 -5.37
C GLU A 227 15.30 29.20 -5.10
N ARG A 228 14.70 29.40 -3.91
CA ARG A 228 14.06 30.67 -3.57
C ARG A 228 15.03 31.80 -3.20
N ARG A 229 16.24 31.46 -2.75
CA ARG A 229 17.29 32.40 -2.33
C ARG A 229 18.37 32.62 -3.37
N ASP A 230 18.33 31.86 -4.47
CA ASP A 230 19.25 31.92 -5.60
C ASP A 230 20.74 31.96 -5.22
N PHE A 231 21.17 31.08 -4.31
CA PHE A 231 22.60 30.91 -3.99
C PHE A 231 23.13 29.56 -4.49
N ARG A 232 24.33 29.56 -5.08
CA ARG A 232 25.03 28.35 -5.53
C ARG A 232 25.83 27.69 -4.41
#